data_AF-A0A3D5VI15-F1
#
_entry.id   AF-A0A3D5VI15-F1
#
_cell.length_a   1.000
_cell.length_b   1.000
_cell.length_c   1.000
_cell.angle_alpha   90.00
_cell.angle_beta   90.00
_cell.angle_gamma   90.00
#
_symmetry.space_group_name_H-M   'P 1'
#
loop_
_entity.id
_entity.type
_entity.pdbx_description
1 polymer ?
#
loop_
_entity_poly.entity_id
_entity_poly.type
_entity_poly.pdbx_seq_one_letter_code
_entity_poly.pdbx_strand_id
1 'polypeptide(L)'
;DPDKCIGCGLCVQHCPFHVPHLSKTTNKMGKCTGCAERTSQGLRPACVTTCPNGALQYGERNALLQQAKERVQSLREQGFAQANIYGENEMHGLGRIYILTERPAAYGLPENPCYSASAWIWQLARRPLGKLASVGLFSGLVVGFLRWRGDRIQHKGDNTM
;
A
#
# COMPACT_ATOMS: atom_id res chain seq x y z
N ASP A 1 4.61 10.85 -1.24
CA ASP A 1 4.99 11.96 -2.12
C ASP A 1 3.73 12.74 -2.48
N PRO A 2 3.54 13.93 -1.89
CA PRO A 2 2.39 14.79 -2.16
C PRO A 2 2.30 15.28 -3.62
N ASP A 3 3.44 15.45 -4.29
CA ASP A 3 3.48 16.01 -5.65
C ASP A 3 2.98 14.97 -6.66
N LYS A 4 3.31 13.70 -6.46
CA LYS A 4 2.80 12.56 -7.26
C LYS A 4 1.37 12.16 -6.92
N CYS A 5 0.81 12.66 -5.82
CA CYS A 5 -0.52 12.27 -5.39
C CYS A 5 -1.59 13.01 -6.21
N ILE A 6 -2.41 12.25 -6.95
CA ILE A 6 -3.52 12.77 -7.77
C ILE A 6 -4.87 12.79 -7.05
N GLY A 7 -4.91 12.45 -5.75
CA GLY A 7 -6.14 12.47 -4.95
C GLY A 7 -7.17 11.38 -5.27
N CYS A 8 -6.79 10.30 -5.96
CA CYS A 8 -7.74 9.27 -6.43
C CYS A 8 -8.40 8.40 -5.34
N GLY A 9 -7.95 8.46 -4.08
CA GLY A 9 -8.56 7.72 -2.97
C GLY A 9 -8.34 6.20 -2.91
N LEU A 10 -7.75 5.58 -3.95
CA LEU A 10 -7.50 4.13 -3.98
C LEU A 10 -6.67 3.63 -2.78
N CYS A 11 -5.73 4.45 -2.29
CA CYS A 11 -4.93 4.13 -1.11
C CYS A 11 -5.77 4.01 0.17
N VAL A 12 -6.83 4.81 0.31
CA VAL A 12 -7.77 4.75 1.43
C VAL A 12 -8.62 3.48 1.32
N GLN A 13 -9.11 3.19 0.11
CA GLN A 13 -9.98 2.05 -0.16
C GLN A 13 -9.30 0.68 0.02
N HIS A 14 -8.01 0.57 -0.32
CA HIS A 14 -7.32 -0.72 -0.36
C HIS A 14 -6.46 -1.02 0.87
N CYS A 15 -6.31 -0.08 1.80
CA CYS A 15 -5.57 -0.33 3.03
C CYS A 15 -6.45 -1.12 4.01
N PRO A 16 -6.07 -2.37 4.40
CA PRO A 16 -6.88 -3.17 5.33
C PRO A 16 -6.99 -2.54 6.73
N PHE A 17 -6.07 -1.64 7.06
CA PHE A 17 -6.03 -0.93 8.34
C PHE A 17 -6.70 0.45 8.30
N HIS A 18 -7.21 0.91 7.14
CA HIS A 18 -7.86 2.22 6.98
C HIS A 18 -7.01 3.42 7.47
N VAL A 19 -5.69 3.32 7.37
CA VAL A 19 -4.74 4.33 7.87
C VAL A 19 -4.62 5.58 6.98
N PRO A 20 -4.59 5.48 5.63
CA PRO A 20 -4.50 6.67 4.78
C PRO A 20 -5.78 7.50 4.83
N HIS A 21 -5.64 8.82 4.90
CA HIS A 21 -6.77 9.75 4.81
C HIS A 21 -6.53 10.78 3.71
N LEU A 22 -7.61 11.17 3.01
CA LEU A 22 -7.56 12.28 2.06
C LEU A 22 -7.91 13.59 2.76
N SER A 23 -7.09 14.61 2.55
CA SER A 23 -7.38 15.96 2.99
C SER A 23 -8.50 16.56 2.14
N LYS A 24 -9.52 17.14 2.80
CA LYS A 24 -10.62 17.86 2.12
C LYS A 24 -10.17 19.17 1.48
N THR A 25 -9.05 19.75 1.94
CA THR A 25 -8.56 21.05 1.46
C THR A 25 -7.57 20.90 0.31
N THR A 26 -6.66 19.93 0.40
CA THR A 26 -5.60 19.76 -0.61
C THR A 26 -5.87 18.62 -1.58
N ASN A 27 -6.88 17.77 -1.31
CA ASN A 27 -7.13 16.50 -2.03
C ASN A 27 -5.90 15.58 -2.09
N LYS A 28 -4.96 15.72 -1.13
CA LYS A 28 -3.78 14.88 -1.01
C LYS A 28 -3.96 13.86 0.11
N MET A 29 -3.35 12.68 -0.05
CA MET A 29 -3.32 11.66 1.00
C MET A 29 -2.27 11.99 2.05
N GLY A 30 -2.65 11.88 3.32
CA GLY A 30 -1.77 11.93 4.47
C GLY A 30 -1.85 10.64 5.30
N LYS A 31 -0.73 10.27 5.92
CA LYS A 31 -0.62 9.22 6.95
C LYS A 31 0.64 9.44 7.78
N CYS A 32 0.79 8.69 8.86
CA CYS A 32 2.05 8.66 9.61
C CYS A 32 3.25 8.33 8.69
N THR A 33 4.28 9.16 8.78
CA THR A 33 5.54 9.04 8.01
C THR A 33 6.65 8.37 8.81
N GLY A 34 6.38 7.93 10.04
CA GLY A 34 7.42 7.43 10.94
C GLY A 34 8.42 8.52 11.36
N CYS A 35 8.05 9.80 11.21
CA CYS A 35 8.96 10.94 11.40
C CYS A 35 10.24 10.85 10.54
N ALA A 36 10.10 10.45 9.26
CA ALA A 36 11.22 10.25 8.33
C ALA A 36 12.29 11.37 8.36
N GLU A 37 11.88 12.64 8.46
CA GLU A 37 12.78 13.80 8.54
C GLU A 37 13.62 13.84 9.84
N ARG A 38 13.04 13.38 10.96
CA ARG A 38 13.75 13.30 12.24
C ARG A 38 14.68 12.10 12.27
N THR A 39 14.17 10.95 11.83
CA THR A 39 14.92 9.69 11.87
C THR A 39 16.10 9.71 10.91
N SER A 40 16.01 10.42 9.78
CA SER A 40 17.16 10.63 8.88
C SER A 40 18.29 11.45 9.50
N GLN A 41 18.00 12.24 10.54
CA GLN A 41 18.97 13.01 11.32
C GLN A 41 19.41 12.28 12.60
N GLY A 42 19.07 11.00 12.75
CA GLY A 42 19.36 10.21 13.95
C GLY A 42 18.49 10.54 15.17
N LEU A 43 17.46 11.38 15.01
CA LEU A 43 16.53 11.71 16.08
C LEU A 43 15.40 10.67 16.17
N ARG A 44 14.89 10.44 17.39
CA ARG A 44 13.72 9.58 17.61
C ARG A 44 12.42 10.24 17.11
N PRO A 45 11.41 9.45 16.70
CA PRO A 45 10.08 9.97 16.36
C PRO A 45 9.49 10.81 17.49
N ALA A 46 8.78 11.89 17.15
CA ALA A 46 8.23 12.82 18.13
C ALA A 46 7.30 12.14 19.14
N CYS A 47 6.42 11.23 18.68
CA CYS A 47 5.51 10.48 19.56
C CYS A 47 6.25 9.56 20.54
N VAL A 48 7.43 9.04 20.16
CA VAL A 48 8.27 8.18 21.01
C VAL A 48 8.99 9.05 22.04
N THR A 49 9.54 10.19 21.63
CA THR A 49 10.23 11.12 22.54
C THR A 49 9.31 11.67 23.63
N THR A 50 8.04 11.95 23.31
CA THR A 50 7.11 12.54 24.27
C THR A 50 6.44 11.52 25.20
N CYS A 51 6.66 10.22 24.99
CA CYS A 51 5.96 9.17 25.72
C CYS A 51 6.47 9.09 27.18
N PRO A 52 5.67 9.48 28.20
CA PRO A 52 6.17 9.65 29.56
C PRO A 52 6.44 8.32 30.27
N ASN A 53 5.65 7.29 29.93
CA ASN A 53 5.73 5.96 30.52
C ASN A 53 6.61 4.98 29.72
N GLY A 54 7.21 5.42 28.60
CA GLY A 54 8.02 4.56 27.75
C GLY A 54 7.24 3.45 27.02
N ALA A 55 5.92 3.58 26.88
CA ALA A 55 5.10 2.61 26.15
C ALA A 55 5.43 2.56 24.64
N LEU A 56 5.93 3.66 24.08
CA LEU A 56 6.36 3.73 22.68
C LEU A 56 7.88 3.63 22.59
N GLN A 57 8.35 2.70 21.76
CA GLN A 57 9.78 2.49 21.51
C GLN A 57 10.07 2.54 20.00
N TYR A 58 11.32 2.88 19.66
CA TYR A 58 11.78 2.99 18.28
C TYR A 58 13.21 2.47 18.17
N GLY A 59 13.48 1.69 17.12
CA GLY A 59 14.77 1.05 16.88
C GLY A 59 14.65 -0.06 15.85
N GLU A 60 15.67 -0.92 15.80
CA GLU A 60 15.70 -2.06 14.90
C GLU A 60 14.57 -3.05 15.18
N ARG A 61 13.88 -3.47 14.11
CA ARG A 61 12.66 -4.28 14.22
C ARG A 61 12.89 -5.58 14.97
N ASN A 62 14.00 -6.26 14.70
CA ASN A 62 14.31 -7.55 15.33
C ASN A 62 14.60 -7.39 16.83
N ALA A 63 15.28 -6.33 17.23
CA ALA A 63 15.52 -6.03 18.64
C ALA A 63 14.21 -5.71 19.37
N LEU A 64 13.34 -4.92 18.77
CA LEU A 64 12.02 -4.60 19.34
C LEU A 64 11.11 -5.84 19.41
N LEU A 65 11.15 -6.74 18.43
CA LEU A 65 10.41 -7.99 18.47
C LEU A 65 10.87 -8.90 19.60
N GLN A 66 12.17 -8.98 19.84
CA GLN A 66 12.71 -9.75 20.95
C GLN A 66 12.22 -9.21 22.31
N GLN A 67 12.31 -7.90 22.51
CA GLN A 67 11.78 -7.24 23.70
C GLN A 67 10.25 -7.43 23.84
N ALA A 68 9.52 -7.38 22.73
CA ALA A 68 8.08 -7.61 22.73
C ALA A 68 7.72 -9.04 23.15
N LYS A 69 8.50 -10.05 22.74
CA LYS A 69 8.32 -11.45 23.15
C LYS A 69 8.51 -11.63 24.64
N GLU A 70 9.59 -11.08 25.19
CA GLU A 70 9.87 -11.09 26.63
C GLU A 70 8.74 -10.39 27.41
N ARG A 71 8.27 -9.24 26.92
CA ARG A 71 7.17 -8.53 27.56
C ARG A 71 5.86 -9.31 27.50
N VAL A 72 5.51 -9.94 26.39
CA VAL A 72 4.31 -10.78 26.27
C VAL A 72 4.37 -11.96 27.23
N GLN A 73 5.53 -12.61 27.38
CA GLN A 73 5.72 -13.68 28.37
C GLN A 73 5.43 -13.18 29.79
N SER A 74 6.03 -12.04 30.18
CA SER A 74 5.77 -11.44 31.50
C SER A 74 4.29 -11.10 31.73
N LEU A 75 3.56 -10.69 30.69
CA LEU A 75 2.14 -10.37 30.79
C LEU A 75 1.29 -11.64 30.98
N ARG A 76 1.65 -12.73 30.32
CA ARG A 76 0.97 -14.02 30.51
C ARG A 76 1.14 -14.53 31.94
N GLU A 77 2.33 -14.36 32.53
CA GLU A 77 2.58 -14.67 33.94
C GLU A 77 1.75 -13.81 34.90
N GLN A 78 1.48 -12.55 34.54
CA GLN A 78 0.60 -11.63 35.28
C GLN A 78 -0.90 -11.93 35.12
N GLY A 79 -1.26 -13.01 34.40
CA GLY A 79 -2.65 -13.43 34.21
C GLY A 79 -3.30 -12.97 32.91
N PHE A 80 -2.59 -12.25 32.03
CA PHE A 80 -3.09 -11.89 30.70
C PHE A 80 -2.89 -13.05 29.72
N ALA A 81 -3.72 -14.09 29.86
CA ALA A 81 -3.61 -15.33 29.08
C ALA A 81 -3.66 -15.13 27.55
N GLN A 82 -4.35 -14.07 27.08
CA GLN A 82 -4.49 -13.76 25.66
C GLN A 82 -3.44 -12.76 25.14
N ALA A 83 -2.40 -12.45 25.92
CA ALA A 83 -1.39 -11.50 25.49
C ALA A 83 -0.66 -11.99 24.23
N ASN A 84 -0.53 -11.10 23.23
CA ASN A 84 0.02 -11.40 21.91
C ASN A 84 0.76 -10.19 21.31
N ILE A 85 1.53 -10.45 20.26
CA ILE A 85 2.19 -9.42 19.46
C ILE A 85 1.40 -9.25 18.17
N TYR A 86 1.04 -8.02 17.84
CA TYR A 86 0.37 -7.69 16.60
C TYR A 86 1.31 -6.91 15.66
N GLY A 87 1.45 -7.36 14.42
CA GLY A 87 2.36 -6.83 13.41
C GLY A 87 3.64 -7.64 13.21
N GLU A 88 3.79 -8.78 13.90
CA GLU A 88 4.93 -9.69 13.70
C GLU A 88 4.85 -10.38 12.33
N ASN A 89 3.67 -10.93 12.00
CA ASN A 89 3.45 -11.76 10.82
C ASN A 89 2.41 -11.18 9.85
N GLU A 90 1.57 -10.27 10.33
CA GLU A 90 0.50 -9.63 9.57
C GLU A 90 1.09 -8.88 8.37
N MET A 91 0.55 -9.14 7.17
CA MET A 91 1.01 -8.54 5.91
C MET A 91 2.52 -8.73 5.65
N HIS A 92 3.07 -9.91 6.00
CA HIS A 92 4.50 -10.24 5.90
C HIS A 92 5.40 -9.46 6.87
N GLY A 93 4.82 -8.91 7.94
CA GLY A 93 5.52 -8.17 8.98
C GLY A 93 5.36 -6.66 8.81
N LEU A 94 4.77 -6.03 9.82
CA LEU A 94 4.55 -4.59 9.83
C LEU A 94 5.77 -3.84 10.36
N GLY A 95 5.90 -2.57 9.94
CA GLY A 95 6.90 -1.63 10.48
C GLY A 95 6.53 -1.04 11.85
N ARG A 96 5.32 -1.32 12.36
CA ARG A 96 4.87 -1.00 13.72
C ARG A 96 4.31 -2.27 14.33
N ILE A 97 4.78 -2.60 15.51
CA ILE A 97 4.32 -3.74 16.29
C ILE A 97 3.66 -3.26 17.58
N TYR A 98 2.69 -4.02 18.07
CA TYR A 98 1.99 -3.74 19.32
C TYR A 98 2.04 -4.96 20.22
N ILE A 99 2.06 -4.69 21.52
CA ILE A 99 1.88 -5.68 22.56
C ILE A 99 0.45 -5.52 23.05
N LEU A 100 -0.37 -6.54 22.85
CA LEU A 100 -1.78 -6.54 23.23
C LEU A 100 -1.98 -7.48 24.42
N THR A 101 -2.86 -7.12 25.36
CA THR A 101 -3.21 -8.00 26.49
C THR A 101 -4.34 -8.96 26.14
N GLU A 102 -5.11 -8.64 25.10
CA GLU A 102 -6.23 -9.41 24.57
C GLU A 102 -6.08 -9.63 23.05
N ARG A 103 -7.00 -10.38 22.46
CA ARG A 103 -7.05 -10.60 21.01
C ARG A 103 -7.17 -9.27 20.23
N PRO A 104 -6.58 -9.17 19.03
CA PRO A 104 -6.63 -7.94 18.22
C PRO A 104 -8.04 -7.38 18.00
N ALA A 105 -9.04 -8.26 17.86
CA ALA A 105 -10.44 -7.86 17.71
C ALA A 105 -10.98 -6.99 18.86
N ALA A 106 -10.49 -7.19 20.09
CA ALA A 106 -10.88 -6.38 21.26
C ALA A 106 -10.48 -4.91 21.11
N TYR A 107 -9.45 -4.63 20.31
CA TYR A 107 -8.95 -3.28 20.01
C TYR A 107 -9.44 -2.75 18.66
N GLY A 108 -10.36 -3.44 17.98
CA GLY A 108 -10.80 -3.10 16.63
C GLY A 108 -9.73 -3.31 15.56
N LEU A 109 -8.71 -4.14 15.84
CA LEU A 109 -7.67 -4.47 14.88
C LEU A 109 -8.06 -5.69 14.04
N PRO A 110 -7.81 -5.70 12.72
CA PRO A 110 -8.12 -6.84 11.87
C PRO A 110 -7.19 -8.02 12.19
N GLU A 111 -7.73 -9.20 12.50
CA GLU A 111 -6.90 -10.38 12.86
C GLU A 111 -6.14 -10.97 11.66
N ASN A 112 -6.74 -10.97 10.46
CA ASN A 112 -6.14 -11.48 9.24
C ASN A 112 -6.20 -10.43 8.12
N PRO A 113 -5.40 -9.34 8.21
CA PRO A 113 -5.40 -8.32 7.18
C PRO A 113 -4.83 -8.90 5.89
N CYS A 114 -5.58 -8.75 4.80
CA CYS A 114 -5.14 -9.05 3.45
C CYS A 114 -5.55 -7.91 2.52
N TYR A 115 -4.87 -7.76 1.38
CA TYR A 115 -5.32 -6.83 0.35
C TYR A 115 -6.71 -7.24 -0.15
N SER A 116 -7.56 -6.26 -0.47
CA SER A 116 -8.87 -6.57 -1.02
C SER A 116 -8.73 -7.37 -2.32
N ALA A 117 -9.52 -8.43 -2.50
CA ALA A 117 -9.47 -9.28 -3.68
C ALA A 117 -9.65 -8.47 -4.99
N SER A 118 -10.47 -7.42 -4.93
CA SER A 118 -10.63 -6.45 -6.01
C SER A 118 -9.34 -5.71 -6.38
N ALA A 119 -8.50 -5.35 -5.40
CA ALA A 119 -7.20 -4.72 -5.65
C ALA A 119 -6.26 -5.68 -6.38
N TRP A 120 -6.24 -6.94 -5.94
CA TRP A 120 -5.45 -7.99 -6.56
C TRP A 120 -5.90 -8.26 -8.01
N ILE A 121 -7.21 -8.44 -8.24
CA ILE A 121 -7.79 -8.67 -9.58
C ILE A 121 -7.55 -7.48 -10.51
N TRP A 122 -7.68 -6.25 -10.02
CA TRP A 122 -7.50 -5.04 -10.85
C TRP A 122 -6.08 -4.90 -11.39
N GLN A 123 -5.07 -5.23 -10.57
CA GLN A 123 -3.67 -5.21 -10.99
C GLN A 123 -3.34 -6.38 -11.92
N LEU A 124 -3.90 -7.57 -11.66
CA LEU A 124 -3.57 -8.79 -12.39
C LEU A 124 -4.25 -8.87 -13.77
N ALA A 125 -5.53 -8.53 -13.86
CA ALA A 125 -6.31 -8.73 -15.09
C ALA A 125 -6.41 -7.43 -15.90
N ARG A 126 -6.91 -6.35 -15.29
CA ARG A 126 -7.39 -5.17 -16.05
C ARG A 126 -6.26 -4.33 -16.63
N ARG A 127 -5.11 -4.20 -15.95
CA ARG A 127 -3.95 -3.45 -16.45
C ARG A 127 -3.25 -4.08 -17.66
N PRO A 128 -2.87 -5.37 -17.66
CA PRO A 128 -2.23 -5.97 -18.82
C PRO A 128 -3.21 -6.16 -19.99
N LEU A 129 -4.45 -6.58 -19.74
CA LEU A 129 -5.47 -6.72 -20.78
C LEU A 129 -5.76 -5.38 -21.46
N GLY A 130 -5.85 -4.29 -20.67
CA GLY A 130 -6.02 -2.94 -21.22
C GLY A 130 -4.89 -2.54 -22.16
N LYS A 131 -3.63 -2.84 -21.82
CA LYS A 131 -2.48 -2.55 -22.69
C LYS A 131 -2.50 -3.38 -23.97
N LEU A 132 -2.81 -4.67 -23.88
CA LEU A 132 -2.88 -5.56 -25.04
C LEU A 132 -3.98 -5.12 -26.02
N ALA A 133 -5.16 -4.76 -25.49
CA ALA A 133 -6.26 -4.24 -26.29
C ALA A 133 -5.86 -2.95 -27.02
N SER A 134 -5.24 -1.99 -26.33
CA SER A 134 -4.78 -0.73 -26.94
C SER A 134 -3.76 -0.95 -28.05
N VAL A 135 -2.79 -1.86 -27.84
CA VAL A 135 -1.77 -2.19 -28.86
C VAL A 135 -2.43 -2.85 -30.08
N GLY A 136 -3.35 -3.78 -29.88
CA GLY A 136 -4.08 -4.44 -30.97
C GLY A 136 -4.93 -3.47 -31.79
N LEU A 137 -5.57 -2.51 -31.13
CA LEU A 137 -6.39 -1.49 -31.80
C LEU A 137 -5.52 -0.54 -32.64
N PHE A 138 -4.38 -0.11 -32.08
CA PHE A 138 -3.43 0.75 -32.79
C PHE A 138 -2.79 0.05 -34.00
N SER A 139 -2.33 -1.20 -33.84
CA SER A 139 -1.74 -1.96 -34.94
C SER A 139 -2.75 -2.23 -36.05
N GLY A 140 -4.00 -2.55 -35.69
CA GLY A 140 -5.10 -2.72 -36.65
C GLY A 140 -5.37 -1.45 -37.45
N LEU A 141 -5.41 -0.28 -36.81
CA LEU A 141 -5.59 1.01 -37.51
C LEU A 141 -4.42 1.34 -38.44
N VAL A 142 -3.18 1.08 -38.03
CA VAL A 142 -2.00 1.32 -38.88
C VAL A 142 -2.01 0.40 -40.11
N VAL A 143 -2.27 -0.89 -39.93
CA VAL A 143 -2.35 -1.85 -41.04
C VAL A 143 -3.50 -1.48 -41.98
N GLY A 144 -4.67 -1.16 -41.42
CA GLY A 144 -5.82 -0.69 -42.19
C GLY A 144 -5.51 0.58 -43.00
N PHE A 145 -4.84 1.57 -42.39
CA PHE A 145 -4.44 2.81 -43.06
C PHE A 145 -3.42 2.57 -44.17
N LEU A 146 -2.41 1.73 -43.93
CA LEU A 146 -1.40 1.37 -44.93
C LEU A 146 -2.03 0.65 -46.13
N ARG A 147 -2.95 -0.29 -45.88
CA ARG A 147 -3.70 -0.99 -46.93
C ARG A 147 -4.58 -0.03 -47.72
N TRP A 148 -5.39 0.79 -47.05
CA TRP A 148 -6.23 1.80 -47.68
C TRP A 148 -5.41 2.78 -48.54
N ARG A 149 -4.23 3.20 -48.08
CA ARG A 149 -3.34 4.09 -48.84
C ARG A 149 -2.75 3.38 -50.06
N GLY A 150 -2.38 2.10 -49.94
CA GLY A 150 -1.93 1.27 -51.06
C GLY A 150 -2.98 1.16 -52.16
N ASP A 151 -4.21 0.78 -51.79
CA ASP A 151 -5.34 0.63 -52.72
C ASP A 151 -5.65 1.95 -53.46
N ARG A 152 -5.53 3.10 -52.76
CA ARG A 152 -5.75 4.43 -53.35
C ARG A 152 -4.69 4.84 -54.36
N ILE A 153 -3.44 4.41 -54.18
CA ILE A 153 -2.33 4.70 -55.10
C ILE A 153 -2.49 3.87 -56.38
N GLN A 154 -2.86 2.59 -56.26
CA GLN A 154 -3.11 1.70 -57.40
C GLN A 154 -4.29 2.20 -58.25
N HIS A 155 -5.43 2.53 -57.63
CA HIS A 155 -6.57 3.12 -58.34
C HIS A 155 -6.26 4.42 -59.10
N LYS A 156 -5.28 5.20 -58.64
CA LYS A 156 -4.86 6.44 -59.33
C LYS A 156 -3.91 6.17 -60.49
N GLY A 157 -3.13 5.08 -60.43
CA GLY A 157 -2.28 4.61 -61.54
C GLY A 157 -3.09 4.03 -62.70
N ASP A 158 -4.11 3.21 -62.38
CA ASP A 158 -4.99 2.58 -63.39
C ASP A 158 -5.87 3.59 -64.14
N ASN A 159 -6.22 4.74 -63.53
CA ASN A 159 -6.99 5.82 -64.18
C ASN A 159 -6.13 6.79 -65.01
N THR A 160 -4.82 6.54 -65.14
CA THR A 160 -3.88 7.41 -65.89
C THR A 160 -3.20 6.72 -67.08
N MET A 161 -3.63 5.50 -67.43
CA MET A 161 -3.27 4.82 -68.70
C MET A 161 -4.40 4.92 -69.72
#